data_AF-A0A2S7RPJ5-F1
#
_entry.id   AF-A0A2S7RPJ5-F1
#
_cell.length_a   1.000
_cell.length_b   1.000
_cell.length_c   1.000
_cell.angle_alpha   90.00
_cell.angle_beta   90.00
_cell.angle_gamma   90.00
#
_symmetry.space_group_name_H-M   'P 1'
#
loop_
_entity.id
_entity.type
_entity.pdbx_description
1 polymer ?
#
loop_
_entity_poly.entity_id
_entity_poly.type
_entity_poly.pdbx_seq_one_letter_code
_entity_poly.pdbx_strand_id
1 'polypeptide(L)'
;MKKNNLKKIAATSMLLLTLGGPVVTSAASQSTGDSANISNQVEEQLTIKNGDFNDGLNHWIVSSPGTQNPTIEELSGNKYAVATYGENIHQYLALKPNTTYTFGYDVAGSADFPAKVEFGTMNHDEGFISLEETSHNNENWTRKEFTFTTPDTENTYIIRFSSTGNGWAKFDNIQVEPEKTETSLLTVGTQDREAYAYLNLDAERFNSSERLMVYVDGRYHFETYKGKAYYSFTSKTDEGTQVRRSISGVKGQVIEVYTAPNSPGHSSTGKRLLESITLEEDLAVDTSLLEHAVKNIQLTGNRLDVDFDRASFEGNNRMFIRKNGAYVAEIYKGKVYYASVRERAEDSVKVSKTIDYKSGDVISVELSSGTPGGSSNSLQVLATFEVE
;
A
#
# COMPACT_ATOMS: atom_id res chain seq x y z
N MET A 1 -43.44 -28.81 -6.89
CA MET A 1 -42.78 -27.59 -6.39
C MET A 1 -42.61 -27.71 -4.88
N LYS A 2 -41.42 -28.10 -4.42
CA LYS A 2 -41.03 -28.06 -3.00
C LYS A 2 -39.78 -27.18 -2.91
N LYS A 3 -39.82 -26.18 -2.04
CA LYS A 3 -38.71 -25.25 -1.76
C LYS A 3 -37.61 -26.02 -1.03
N ASN A 4 -36.39 -26.00 -1.57
CA ASN A 4 -35.21 -26.51 -0.89
C ASN A 4 -34.63 -25.42 0.02
N ASN A 5 -34.49 -25.75 1.30
CA ASN A 5 -33.82 -24.92 2.31
C ASN A 5 -32.34 -25.35 2.39
N LEU A 6 -31.42 -24.43 2.08
CA LEU A 6 -30.00 -24.59 2.41
C LEU A 6 -29.82 -24.60 3.94
N LYS A 7 -29.12 -25.60 4.47
CA LYS A 7 -28.74 -25.68 5.89
C LYS A 7 -27.38 -25.01 6.08
N LYS A 8 -27.33 -23.94 6.89
CA LYS A 8 -26.10 -23.42 7.51
C LYS A 8 -25.92 -24.13 8.86
N ILE A 9 -24.76 -24.71 9.11
CA ILE A 9 -24.38 -25.24 10.44
C ILE A 9 -23.71 -24.09 11.18
N ALA A 10 -24.32 -23.62 12.27
CA ALA A 10 -23.74 -22.65 13.20
C ALA A 10 -23.43 -23.36 14.52
N ALA A 11 -22.20 -23.24 15.00
CA ALA A 11 -21.78 -23.75 16.31
C ALA A 11 -22.22 -22.77 17.41
N THR A 12 -23.07 -23.26 18.30
CA THR A 12 -23.58 -22.55 19.48
C THR A 12 -22.52 -22.48 20.58
N SER A 13 -22.36 -21.33 21.23
CA SER A 13 -21.81 -21.24 22.58
C SER A 13 -22.53 -20.15 23.38
N MET A 14 -22.57 -20.38 24.69
CA MET A 14 -23.68 -20.11 25.60
C MET A 14 -23.75 -18.67 26.10
N LEU A 15 -24.98 -18.22 26.30
CA LEU A 15 -25.43 -16.98 26.92
C LEU A 15 -25.20 -16.99 28.45
N LEU A 16 -24.75 -15.87 29.03
CA LEU A 16 -24.97 -15.54 30.43
C LEU A 16 -25.47 -14.09 30.53
N LEU A 17 -26.72 -13.97 30.99
CA LEU A 17 -27.44 -12.73 31.29
C LEU A 17 -27.18 -12.31 32.74
N THR A 18 -27.07 -11.00 32.98
CA THR A 18 -27.66 -10.38 34.18
C THR A 18 -28.29 -9.01 33.87
N LEU A 19 -29.49 -8.84 34.43
CA LEU A 19 -30.53 -7.81 34.29
C LEU A 19 -30.24 -6.45 34.95
N GLY A 20 -30.96 -5.42 34.45
CA GLY A 20 -31.48 -4.29 35.25
C GLY A 20 -31.32 -2.92 34.56
N GLY A 21 -32.25 -2.43 33.74
CA GLY A 21 -33.49 -1.74 34.15
C GLY A 21 -33.60 -0.39 33.39
N PRO A 22 -34.80 0.21 33.23
CA PRO A 22 -35.26 0.81 31.96
C PRO A 22 -35.12 2.34 31.86
N VAL A 23 -35.25 2.91 30.65
CA VAL A 23 -36.30 3.90 30.28
C VAL A 23 -36.02 4.61 28.93
N VAL A 24 -37.02 4.44 28.06
CA VAL A 24 -37.56 5.33 27.00
C VAL A 24 -36.75 5.64 25.73
N THR A 25 -37.42 5.26 24.65
CA THR A 25 -37.12 5.47 23.24
C THR A 25 -37.35 6.91 22.81
N SER A 26 -36.49 7.41 21.92
CA SER A 26 -36.94 8.19 20.77
C SER A 26 -36.14 7.74 19.55
N ALA A 27 -36.88 7.24 18.55
CA ALA A 27 -36.35 6.98 17.22
C ALA A 27 -36.34 8.30 16.44
N ALA A 28 -35.18 8.69 15.94
CA ALA A 28 -35.06 9.49 14.74
C ALA A 28 -33.93 8.88 13.91
N SER A 29 -34.32 8.37 12.74
CA SER A 29 -33.44 7.82 11.71
C SER A 29 -32.53 8.91 11.13
N GLN A 30 -31.24 8.64 11.05
CA GLN A 30 -30.41 9.03 9.91
C GLN A 30 -29.23 8.07 9.82
N SER A 31 -29.24 7.23 8.80
CA SER A 31 -28.05 6.53 8.36
C SER A 31 -27.22 7.50 7.53
N THR A 32 -25.98 7.72 7.92
CA THR A 32 -24.85 7.90 7.00
C THR A 32 -23.62 7.40 7.74
N GLY A 33 -22.93 6.46 7.12
CA GLY A 33 -21.93 5.62 7.74
C GLY A 33 -20.74 6.39 8.31
N ASP A 34 -20.41 6.09 9.56
CA ASP A 34 -19.05 6.23 10.07
C ASP A 34 -18.20 5.10 9.49
N SER A 35 -17.74 5.29 8.25
CA SER A 35 -16.46 4.74 7.84
C SER A 35 -15.41 5.58 8.55
N ALA A 36 -15.02 5.15 9.75
CA ALA A 36 -13.86 5.70 10.44
C ALA A 36 -12.67 5.58 9.48
N ASN A 37 -12.28 6.72 8.92
CA ASN A 37 -11.19 6.90 7.97
C ASN A 37 -9.86 6.77 8.74
N ILE A 38 -9.54 5.56 9.18
CA ILE A 38 -8.31 5.26 9.95
C ILE A 38 -7.12 5.08 8.99
N SER A 39 -7.35 4.97 7.68
CA SER A 39 -6.29 4.82 6.67
C SER A 39 -5.58 6.13 6.27
N ASN A 40 -6.07 7.31 6.68
CA ASN A 40 -5.38 8.58 6.39
C ASN A 40 -4.42 9.04 7.50
N GLN A 41 -4.32 8.32 8.63
CA GLN A 41 -3.45 8.75 9.73
C GLN A 41 -2.00 8.25 9.64
N VAL A 42 -1.68 7.39 8.67
CA VAL A 42 -0.30 6.88 8.50
C VAL A 42 0.51 7.70 7.48
N GLU A 43 -0.14 8.47 6.60
CA GLU A 43 0.55 9.45 5.73
C GLU A 43 0.88 10.78 6.44
N GLU A 44 0.28 11.04 7.61
CA GLU A 44 0.25 12.39 8.21
C GLU A 44 1.51 12.81 8.97
N GLN A 45 2.61 12.04 8.91
CA GLN A 45 3.81 12.28 9.72
C GLN A 45 5.10 12.56 8.92
N LEU A 46 5.09 12.41 7.59
CA LEU A 46 6.32 12.39 6.77
C LEU A 46 6.68 13.70 6.05
N THR A 47 5.88 14.76 6.18
CA THR A 47 6.00 15.98 5.35
C THR A 47 5.95 17.27 6.16
N ILE A 48 6.48 18.35 5.57
CA ILE A 48 6.27 19.72 6.05
C ILE A 48 4.78 20.07 5.89
N LYS A 49 4.13 20.47 6.98
CA LYS A 49 2.73 20.94 6.98
C LYS A 49 2.70 22.46 6.83
N ASN A 50 1.86 22.95 5.92
CA ASN A 50 1.61 24.38 5.69
C ASN A 50 2.92 25.18 5.43
N GLY A 51 3.78 24.65 4.56
CA GLY A 51 5.06 25.28 4.19
C GLY A 51 4.95 26.44 3.20
N ASP A 52 3.77 26.63 2.61
CA ASP A 52 3.37 27.76 1.76
C ASP A 52 2.61 28.86 2.55
N PHE A 53 2.42 28.64 3.85
CA PHE A 53 1.78 29.57 4.79
C PHE A 53 0.37 30.05 4.40
N ASN A 54 -0.33 29.33 3.52
CA ASN A 54 -1.68 29.70 3.09
C ASN A 54 -2.69 29.62 4.25
N ASP A 55 -2.45 28.70 5.20
CA ASP A 55 -3.19 28.54 6.45
C ASP A 55 -2.53 29.28 7.63
N GLY A 56 -1.81 30.36 7.33
CA GLY A 56 -1.14 31.18 8.33
C GLY A 56 0.02 30.44 9.00
N LEU A 57 0.11 30.50 10.33
CA LEU A 57 1.14 29.80 11.12
C LEU A 57 0.64 28.46 11.71
N ASN A 58 -0.50 27.93 11.23
CA ASN A 58 -0.98 26.63 11.67
C ASN A 58 0.09 25.55 11.38
N HIS A 59 0.24 24.62 12.33
CA HIS A 59 1.28 23.57 12.34
C HIS A 59 2.72 24.04 12.53
N TRP A 60 2.97 25.34 12.71
CA TRP A 60 4.28 25.87 13.07
C TRP A 60 4.33 26.23 14.54
N ILE A 61 5.43 25.89 15.20
CA ILE A 61 5.70 26.32 16.57
C ILE A 61 6.53 27.59 16.48
N VAL A 62 6.02 28.66 17.08
CA VAL A 62 6.70 29.96 17.14
C VAL A 62 7.36 30.16 18.50
N SER A 63 8.45 30.91 18.55
CA SER A 63 9.12 31.26 19.80
C SER A 63 8.31 32.22 20.68
N SER A 64 8.56 32.19 22.00
CA SER A 64 8.30 33.31 22.91
C SER A 64 8.91 33.07 24.29
N PRO A 65 9.62 34.06 24.87
CA PRO A 65 8.85 35.06 25.62
C PRO A 65 9.38 36.52 25.56
N GLY A 66 8.56 37.46 25.06
CA GLY A 66 8.82 38.91 25.19
C GLY A 66 8.13 39.92 24.25
N THR A 67 7.34 39.50 23.26
CA THR A 67 6.58 40.30 22.26
C THR A 67 7.35 40.75 21.00
N GLN A 68 7.55 39.80 20.07
CA GLN A 68 7.65 40.03 18.61
C GLN A 68 7.57 38.69 17.85
N ASN A 69 6.47 37.95 18.03
CA ASN A 69 6.33 36.65 17.37
C ASN A 69 6.41 36.77 15.85
N PRO A 70 6.94 35.75 15.15
CA PRO A 70 6.84 35.68 13.70
C PRO A 70 5.40 35.88 13.23
N THR A 71 5.24 36.59 12.12
CA THR A 71 3.95 36.96 11.53
C THR A 71 3.85 36.46 10.09
N ILE A 72 2.64 36.52 9.54
CA ILE A 72 2.40 36.28 8.12
C ILE A 72 2.22 37.62 7.42
N GLU A 73 2.97 37.82 6.34
CA GLU A 73 2.75 38.92 5.38
C GLU A 73 2.18 38.36 4.09
N GLU A 74 1.45 39.20 3.34
CA GLU A 74 0.88 38.83 2.04
C GLU A 74 1.31 39.86 0.99
N LEU A 75 1.82 39.39 -0.14
CA LEU A 75 2.16 40.22 -1.29
C LEU A 75 1.64 39.57 -2.56
N SER A 76 0.80 40.29 -3.31
CA SER A 76 0.23 39.82 -4.58
C SER A 76 -0.50 38.46 -4.48
N GLY A 77 -1.15 38.19 -3.34
CA GLY A 77 -1.87 36.94 -3.08
C GLY A 77 -1.00 35.79 -2.57
N ASN A 78 0.32 35.99 -2.42
CA ASN A 78 1.23 35.01 -1.83
C ASN A 78 1.49 35.33 -0.35
N LYS A 79 1.31 34.35 0.53
CA LYS A 79 1.56 34.49 1.98
C LYS A 79 2.90 33.88 2.34
N TYR A 80 3.61 34.51 3.28
CA TYR A 80 4.91 34.02 3.73
C TYR A 80 5.18 34.40 5.18
N ALA A 81 6.04 33.65 5.86
CA ALA A 81 6.41 33.91 7.24
C ALA A 81 7.51 34.97 7.33
N VAL A 82 7.39 35.84 8.34
CA VAL A 82 8.37 36.87 8.67
C VAL A 82 8.77 36.73 10.13
N ALA A 83 10.07 36.57 10.38
CA ALA A 83 10.66 36.56 11.71
C ALA A 83 11.53 37.80 11.90
N THR A 84 11.54 38.37 13.11
CA THR A 84 12.33 39.56 13.43
C THR A 84 12.95 39.43 14.82
N TYR A 85 14.01 40.18 15.08
CA TYR A 85 14.61 40.32 16.42
C TYR A 85 15.07 39.00 17.08
N GLY A 86 15.55 38.05 16.29
CA GLY A 86 16.04 36.76 16.80
C GLY A 86 14.96 35.69 16.95
N GLU A 87 13.71 36.01 16.60
CA GLU A 87 12.57 35.10 16.74
C GLU A 87 12.58 34.03 15.65
N ASN A 88 11.88 32.93 15.89
CA ASN A 88 11.91 31.75 15.03
C ASN A 88 10.58 31.01 14.94
N ILE A 89 10.45 30.28 13.83
CA ILE A 89 9.43 29.26 13.61
C ILE A 89 10.12 27.90 13.44
N HIS A 90 9.49 26.83 13.90
CA HIS A 90 9.98 25.47 13.68
C HIS A 90 8.86 24.44 13.58
N GLN A 91 9.18 23.29 13.00
CA GLN A 91 8.31 22.14 12.92
C GLN A 91 9.11 20.87 13.21
N TYR A 92 8.47 19.95 13.94
CA TYR A 92 9.01 18.60 14.13
C TYR A 92 8.68 17.72 12.92
N LEU A 93 9.63 16.88 12.54
CA LEU A 93 9.52 15.98 11.39
C LEU A 93 9.77 14.53 11.85
N ALA A 94 8.87 13.63 11.48
CA ALA A 94 9.11 12.19 11.60
C ALA A 94 9.63 11.68 10.25
N LEU A 95 10.94 11.43 10.15
CA LEU A 95 11.59 10.93 8.94
C LEU A 95 11.90 9.44 9.10
N LYS A 96 11.81 8.68 8.00
CA LYS A 96 12.15 7.25 8.01
C LYS A 96 13.66 7.06 8.18
N PRO A 97 14.13 6.05 8.92
CA PRO A 97 15.54 5.67 8.96
C PRO A 97 16.10 5.32 7.57
N ASN A 98 17.41 5.46 7.39
CA ASN A 98 18.16 5.12 6.18
C ASN A 98 17.52 5.63 4.86
N THR A 99 17.00 6.85 4.88
CA THR A 99 16.31 7.47 3.74
C THR A 99 16.93 8.84 3.45
N THR A 100 17.22 9.12 2.18
CA THR A 100 17.70 10.44 1.75
C THR A 100 16.52 11.35 1.44
N TYR A 101 16.56 12.56 2.00
CA TYR A 101 15.58 13.60 1.81
C TYR A 101 16.21 14.84 1.16
N THR A 102 15.46 15.50 0.29
CA THR A 102 15.75 16.85 -0.21
C THR A 102 14.85 17.84 0.50
N PHE A 103 15.47 18.79 1.18
CA PHE A 103 14.80 19.93 1.79
C PHE A 103 14.91 21.12 0.85
N GLY A 104 13.80 21.82 0.64
CA GLY A 104 13.75 23.04 -0.17
C GLY A 104 13.02 24.15 0.55
N TYR A 105 13.50 25.37 0.42
CA TYR A 105 12.86 26.56 0.99
C TYR A 105 13.26 27.83 0.25
N ASP A 106 12.38 28.81 0.23
CA ASP A 106 12.70 30.18 -0.19
C ASP A 106 13.04 31.02 1.04
N VAL A 107 14.08 31.84 0.92
CA VAL A 107 14.56 32.69 2.02
C VAL A 107 15.02 34.06 1.53
N ALA A 108 14.75 35.08 2.33
CA ALA A 108 15.40 36.39 2.28
C ALA A 108 15.73 36.85 3.70
N GLY A 109 16.83 37.58 3.89
CA GLY A 109 17.29 38.05 5.20
C GLY A 109 18.03 39.37 5.13
N SER A 110 18.11 40.06 6.27
CA SER A 110 18.86 41.32 6.35
C SER A 110 20.35 41.13 6.03
N ALA A 111 20.97 42.13 5.40
CA ALA A 111 22.39 42.08 5.04
C ALA A 111 23.32 41.96 6.26
N ASP A 112 23.02 42.71 7.33
CA ASP A 112 23.87 42.78 8.55
C ASP A 112 23.47 41.76 9.64
N PHE A 113 22.27 41.20 9.53
CA PHE A 113 21.69 40.25 10.49
C PHE A 113 21.01 39.11 9.72
N PRO A 114 21.75 38.05 9.35
CA PRO A 114 21.27 37.06 8.41
C PRO A 114 20.05 36.29 8.92
N ALA A 115 19.25 35.80 7.99
CA ALA A 115 18.32 34.71 8.26
C ALA A 115 19.12 33.42 8.52
N LYS A 116 18.69 32.61 9.47
CA LYS A 116 19.34 31.34 9.80
C LYS A 116 18.35 30.19 9.71
N VAL A 117 18.74 29.14 8.97
CA VAL A 117 17.99 27.88 8.84
C VAL A 117 18.82 26.77 9.46
N GLU A 118 18.22 26.03 10.38
CA GLU A 118 18.84 24.94 11.13
C GLU A 118 18.01 23.67 10.97
N PHE A 119 18.66 22.56 10.66
CA PHE A 119 18.07 21.23 10.67
C PHE A 119 18.86 20.34 11.62
N GLY A 120 18.18 19.56 12.44
CA GLY A 120 18.83 18.75 13.45
C GLY A 120 17.91 17.79 14.18
N THR A 121 18.40 17.20 15.27
CA THR A 121 17.63 16.29 16.12
C THR A 121 17.28 16.93 17.45
N MET A 122 16.15 16.49 18.03
CA MET A 122 15.71 16.84 19.36
C MET A 122 15.02 15.62 19.98
N ASN A 123 15.82 14.64 20.38
CA ASN A 123 15.33 13.41 20.99
C ASN A 123 14.97 13.63 22.48
N HIS A 124 14.27 12.66 23.07
CA HIS A 124 13.98 12.68 24.50
C HIS A 124 15.27 12.77 25.31
N ASP A 125 15.30 13.65 26.31
CA ASP A 125 16.45 13.93 27.18
C ASP A 125 17.70 14.55 26.50
N GLU A 126 17.60 14.93 25.23
CA GLU A 126 18.67 15.63 24.51
C GLU A 126 18.29 17.09 24.20
N GLY A 127 19.29 17.98 24.25
CA GLY A 127 19.14 19.31 23.67
C GLY A 127 19.08 19.24 22.15
N PHE A 128 18.76 20.36 21.50
CA PHE A 128 18.86 20.45 20.04
C PHE A 128 20.29 20.17 19.57
N ILE A 129 20.47 19.22 18.67
CA ILE A 129 21.74 18.91 18.01
C ILE A 129 21.63 19.34 16.55
N SER A 130 22.38 20.37 16.17
CA SER A 130 22.43 20.87 14.79
C SER A 130 23.17 19.86 13.90
N LEU A 131 22.56 19.51 12.77
CA LEU A 131 23.13 18.64 11.74
C LEU A 131 23.46 19.42 10.47
N GLU A 132 22.63 20.41 10.13
CA GLU A 132 22.85 21.36 9.05
C GLU A 132 22.48 22.77 9.54
N GLU A 133 23.33 23.75 9.25
CA GLU A 133 23.09 25.16 9.58
C GLU A 133 23.52 26.04 8.42
N THR A 134 22.63 26.90 7.94
CA THR A 134 22.92 27.86 6.87
C THR A 134 22.46 29.26 7.24
N SER A 135 23.31 30.26 6.96
CA SER A 135 23.00 31.68 7.10
C SER A 135 22.81 32.36 5.75
N HIS A 136 21.83 33.24 5.63
CA HIS A 136 21.43 33.92 4.40
C HIS A 136 21.33 35.43 4.63
N ASN A 137 22.20 36.20 3.98
CA ASN A 137 22.30 37.66 4.08
C ASN A 137 21.82 38.38 2.79
N ASN A 138 21.02 37.69 1.98
CA ASN A 138 20.43 38.23 0.75
C ASN A 138 19.05 38.83 1.03
N GLU A 139 18.89 40.13 0.74
CA GLU A 139 17.60 40.82 0.93
C GLU A 139 16.56 40.43 -0.12
N ASN A 140 16.99 39.89 -1.26
CA ASN A 140 16.11 39.32 -2.28
C ASN A 140 15.86 37.84 -2.02
N TRP A 141 14.66 37.36 -2.36
CA TRP A 141 14.31 35.94 -2.28
C TRP A 141 15.28 35.06 -3.07
N THR A 142 15.71 33.96 -2.43
CA THR A 142 16.47 32.90 -3.07
C THR A 142 15.93 31.54 -2.66
N ARG A 143 15.77 30.64 -3.63
CA ARG A 143 15.55 29.21 -3.38
C ARG A 143 16.83 28.56 -2.90
N LYS A 144 16.71 27.73 -1.86
CA LYS A 144 17.80 26.94 -1.31
C LYS A 144 17.36 25.50 -1.13
N GLU A 145 18.29 24.59 -1.35
CA GLU A 145 18.07 23.16 -1.21
C GLU A 145 19.29 22.52 -0.54
N PHE A 146 19.03 21.49 0.26
CA PHE A 146 20.07 20.60 0.80
C PHE A 146 19.52 19.19 0.90
N THR A 147 20.42 18.20 0.92
CA THR A 147 20.05 16.80 1.08
C THR A 147 20.57 16.25 2.40
N PHE A 148 19.83 15.32 2.99
CA PHE A 148 20.21 14.65 4.22
C PHE A 148 19.76 13.19 4.22
N THR A 149 20.68 12.27 4.54
CA THR A 149 20.38 10.85 4.72
C THR A 149 20.25 10.54 6.20
N THR A 150 19.08 10.07 6.61
CA THR A 150 18.83 9.67 8.00
C THR A 150 19.64 8.42 8.37
N PRO A 151 20.18 8.31 9.61
CA PRO A 151 20.79 7.09 10.09
C PRO A 151 19.77 5.95 10.27
N ASP A 152 20.26 4.74 10.57
CA ASP A 152 19.44 3.55 10.84
C ASP A 152 18.60 3.66 12.13
N THR A 153 18.94 4.60 13.01
CA THR A 153 18.24 4.84 14.27
C THR A 153 17.10 5.85 14.08
N GLU A 154 15.94 5.57 14.68
CA GLU A 154 14.84 6.54 14.75
C GLU A 154 15.25 7.76 15.56
N ASN A 155 14.98 8.95 15.02
CA ASN A 155 15.23 10.24 15.67
C ASN A 155 14.01 11.15 15.48
N THR A 156 13.81 12.08 16.40
CA THR A 156 12.89 13.21 16.19
C THR A 156 13.67 14.36 15.57
N TYR A 157 13.32 14.72 14.33
CA TYR A 157 13.96 15.82 13.63
C TYR A 157 13.21 17.12 13.82
N ILE A 158 13.92 18.22 13.70
CA ILE A 158 13.36 19.57 13.73
C ILE A 158 14.04 20.40 12.64
N ILE A 159 13.23 21.18 11.93
CA ILE A 159 13.72 22.26 11.07
C ILE A 159 13.27 23.60 11.64
N ARG A 160 14.19 24.54 11.73
CA ARG A 160 13.99 25.85 12.35
C ARG A 160 14.42 26.96 11.39
N PHE A 161 13.60 27.99 11.32
CA PHE A 161 13.81 29.18 10.52
C PHE A 161 13.78 30.40 11.44
N SER A 162 14.84 31.19 11.43
CA SER A 162 15.04 32.27 12.40
C SER A 162 15.61 33.54 11.77
N SER A 163 15.23 34.68 12.31
CA SER A 163 16.04 35.89 12.16
C SER A 163 17.18 35.89 13.18
N THR A 164 18.19 36.73 13.00
CA THR A 164 19.27 36.91 13.98
C THR A 164 19.35 38.36 14.46
N GLY A 165 19.87 38.58 15.66
CA GLY A 165 20.09 39.92 16.23
C GLY A 165 18.86 40.82 16.14
N ASN A 166 19.03 42.02 15.57
CA ASN A 166 17.94 42.97 15.32
C ASN A 166 17.42 42.93 13.87
N GLY A 167 17.73 41.85 13.15
CA GLY A 167 17.37 41.69 11.73
C GLY A 167 15.94 41.21 11.51
N TRP A 168 15.64 41.06 10.23
CA TRP A 168 14.44 40.42 9.71
C TRP A 168 14.81 39.25 8.79
N ALA A 169 13.92 38.26 8.72
CA ALA A 169 14.02 37.12 7.82
C ALA A 169 12.63 36.76 7.28
N LYS A 170 12.56 36.37 6.01
CA LYS A 170 11.35 35.93 5.32
C LYS A 170 11.54 34.51 4.81
N PHE A 171 10.51 33.68 4.93
CA PHE A 171 10.54 32.27 4.55
C PHE A 171 9.26 31.86 3.83
N ASP A 172 9.38 31.03 2.80
CA ASP A 172 8.24 30.52 2.03
C ASP A 172 8.58 29.21 1.30
N ASN A 173 7.56 28.53 0.74
CA ASN A 173 7.67 27.32 -0.08
C ASN A 173 8.53 26.24 0.56
N ILE A 174 8.36 26.03 1.87
CA ILE A 174 9.14 25.05 2.63
C ILE A 174 8.61 23.66 2.32
N GLN A 175 9.49 22.79 1.85
CA GLN A 175 9.16 21.42 1.51
C GLN A 175 10.26 20.47 1.95
N VAL A 176 9.84 19.26 2.29
CA VAL A 176 10.71 18.10 2.40
C VAL A 176 10.10 17.02 1.54
N GLU A 177 10.90 16.50 0.63
CA GLU A 177 10.54 15.33 -0.15
C GLU A 177 11.63 14.29 0.12
N PRO A 178 11.29 13.01 0.30
CA PRO A 178 12.32 12.00 0.06
C PRO A 178 12.89 12.30 -1.33
N GLU A 179 14.21 12.22 -1.51
CA GLU A 179 14.73 12.17 -2.87
C GLU A 179 13.87 11.14 -3.60
N LYS A 180 13.45 11.45 -4.83
CA LYS A 180 12.88 10.42 -5.70
C LYS A 180 13.95 9.37 -5.79
N THR A 181 13.87 8.38 -4.90
CA THR A 181 14.58 7.13 -5.04
C THR A 181 14.27 6.74 -6.46
N GLU A 182 15.32 6.46 -7.24
CA GLU A 182 15.17 5.52 -8.34
C GLU A 182 14.10 4.51 -7.93
N THR A 183 13.03 4.43 -8.72
CA THR A 183 11.83 3.62 -8.45
C THR A 183 12.19 2.44 -7.57
N SER A 184 11.61 2.36 -6.36
CA SER A 184 12.01 1.34 -5.37
C SER A 184 12.09 0.00 -6.09
N LEU A 185 13.26 -0.64 -5.99
CA LEU A 185 13.53 -1.86 -6.73
C LEU A 185 12.48 -2.88 -6.34
N LEU A 186 12.04 -2.90 -5.08
CA LEU A 186 10.95 -3.73 -4.63
C LEU A 186 9.66 -2.94 -4.44
N THR A 187 8.57 -3.54 -4.88
CA THR A 187 7.22 -3.25 -4.40
C THR A 187 6.46 -4.55 -4.18
N VAL A 188 5.37 -4.48 -3.43
CA VAL A 188 4.47 -5.60 -3.17
C VAL A 188 3.04 -5.17 -3.45
N GLY A 189 2.18 -6.12 -3.78
CA GLY A 189 0.78 -5.82 -4.03
C GLY A 189 0.00 -7.04 -4.48
N THR A 190 -1.31 -6.86 -4.62
CA THR A 190 -2.20 -7.93 -5.06
C THR A 190 -2.67 -7.70 -6.50
N GLN A 191 -2.70 -8.78 -7.27
CA GLN A 191 -3.27 -8.78 -8.61
C GLN A 191 -3.97 -10.11 -8.85
N ASP A 192 -5.15 -10.09 -9.49
CA ASP A 192 -5.94 -11.30 -9.75
C ASP A 192 -6.13 -12.16 -8.47
N ARG A 193 -6.32 -11.47 -7.33
CA ARG A 193 -6.50 -12.06 -5.99
C ARG A 193 -5.33 -12.94 -5.54
N GLU A 194 -4.13 -12.62 -6.00
CA GLU A 194 -2.87 -13.25 -5.61
C GLU A 194 -1.87 -12.17 -5.23
N ALA A 195 -1.11 -12.40 -4.16
CA ALA A 195 -0.05 -11.50 -3.73
C ALA A 195 1.20 -11.69 -4.58
N TYR A 196 1.88 -10.59 -4.91
CA TYR A 196 3.09 -10.59 -5.73
C TYR A 196 4.18 -9.72 -5.09
N ALA A 197 5.42 -10.18 -5.22
CA ALA A 197 6.59 -9.34 -5.14
C ALA A 197 6.94 -8.85 -6.55
N TYR A 198 7.24 -7.57 -6.67
CA TYR A 198 7.60 -6.89 -7.90
C TYR A 198 9.01 -6.34 -7.79
N LEU A 199 9.80 -6.58 -8.83
CA LEU A 199 11.10 -5.95 -9.07
C LEU A 199 10.90 -4.92 -10.18
N ASN A 200 11.00 -3.63 -9.86
CA ASN A 200 10.79 -2.52 -10.79
C ASN A 200 12.15 -2.07 -11.33
N LEU A 201 12.33 -2.14 -12.65
CA LEU A 201 13.60 -1.83 -13.30
C LEU A 201 13.36 -0.89 -14.47
N ASP A 202 14.19 0.14 -14.61
CA ASP A 202 14.28 0.84 -15.89
C ASP A 202 14.80 -0.10 -17.00
N ALA A 203 14.72 0.36 -18.24
CA ALA A 203 15.13 -0.44 -19.39
C ALA A 203 16.64 -0.71 -19.42
N GLU A 204 17.48 0.20 -18.93
CA GLU A 204 18.94 0.04 -18.93
C GLU A 204 19.34 -1.07 -17.97
N ARG A 205 18.85 -1.00 -16.73
CA ARG A 205 19.17 -1.94 -15.65
C ARG A 205 18.64 -3.33 -15.93
N PHE A 206 17.41 -3.48 -16.44
CA PHE A 206 16.87 -4.79 -16.84
C PHE A 206 17.71 -5.46 -17.93
N ASN A 207 18.22 -4.69 -18.91
CA ASN A 207 19.03 -5.22 -20.00
C ASN A 207 20.52 -5.34 -19.67
N SER A 208 20.95 -4.81 -18.52
CA SER A 208 22.34 -4.85 -18.07
C SER A 208 22.83 -6.26 -17.73
N SER A 209 24.14 -6.40 -17.53
CA SER A 209 24.73 -7.60 -16.95
C SER A 209 24.72 -7.63 -15.43
N GLU A 210 24.02 -6.71 -14.77
CA GLU A 210 23.76 -6.82 -13.34
C GLU A 210 22.81 -8.00 -13.10
N ARG A 211 23.21 -8.92 -12.21
CA ARG A 211 22.39 -10.04 -11.81
C ARG A 211 21.63 -9.66 -10.55
N LEU A 212 20.34 -9.41 -10.68
CA LEU A 212 19.47 -9.05 -9.56
C LEU A 212 18.68 -10.28 -9.12
N MET A 213 18.77 -10.64 -7.84
CA MET A 213 18.16 -11.84 -7.27
C MET A 213 17.18 -11.44 -6.17
N VAL A 214 15.94 -11.87 -6.29
CA VAL A 214 14.91 -11.66 -5.28
C VAL A 214 14.78 -12.91 -4.42
N TYR A 215 14.75 -12.70 -3.11
CA TYR A 215 14.56 -13.71 -2.07
C TYR A 215 13.28 -13.41 -1.31
N VAL A 216 12.59 -14.47 -0.88
CA VAL A 216 11.42 -14.40 0.01
C VAL A 216 11.67 -15.34 1.18
N ASP A 217 11.59 -14.82 2.40
CA ASP A 217 11.87 -15.54 3.66
C ASP A 217 13.22 -16.29 3.61
N GLY A 218 14.26 -15.60 3.09
CA GLY A 218 15.62 -16.12 2.95
C GLY A 218 15.81 -17.17 1.85
N ARG A 219 14.78 -17.48 1.06
CA ARG A 219 14.84 -18.46 -0.05
C ARG A 219 14.85 -17.77 -1.40
N TYR A 220 15.65 -18.29 -2.32
CA TYR A 220 15.68 -17.79 -3.69
C TYR A 220 14.28 -17.85 -4.30
N HIS A 221 13.84 -16.72 -4.87
CA HIS A 221 12.51 -16.58 -5.46
C HIS A 221 12.59 -16.35 -6.97
N PHE A 222 13.29 -15.34 -7.46
CA PHE A 222 13.49 -15.16 -8.90
C PHE A 222 14.72 -14.27 -9.17
N GLU A 223 15.12 -14.12 -10.43
CA GLU A 223 16.22 -13.22 -10.78
C GLU A 223 16.10 -12.63 -12.19
N THR A 224 16.85 -11.56 -12.44
CA THR A 224 17.03 -10.98 -13.78
C THR A 224 18.50 -10.92 -14.17
N TYR A 225 18.79 -11.07 -15.46
CA TYR A 225 20.13 -10.93 -16.03
C TYR A 225 20.06 -10.75 -17.55
N LYS A 226 20.68 -9.70 -18.10
CA LYS A 226 20.79 -9.42 -19.54
C LYS A 226 19.45 -9.49 -20.28
N GLY A 227 18.45 -8.77 -19.77
CA GLY A 227 17.13 -8.66 -20.38
C GLY A 227 16.28 -9.92 -20.25
N LYS A 228 16.66 -10.86 -19.37
CA LYS A 228 15.92 -12.09 -19.09
C LYS A 228 15.47 -12.12 -17.65
N ALA A 229 14.24 -12.53 -17.44
CA ALA A 229 13.67 -12.85 -16.13
C ALA A 229 13.60 -14.37 -15.96
N TYR A 230 14.05 -14.90 -14.83
CA TYR A 230 14.09 -16.32 -14.52
C TYR A 230 13.14 -16.62 -13.37
N TYR A 231 12.26 -17.60 -13.56
CA TYR A 231 11.22 -18.02 -12.61
C TYR A 231 10.19 -16.94 -12.26
N SER A 232 10.04 -15.91 -13.11
CA SER A 232 9.13 -14.78 -12.93
C SER A 232 8.48 -14.38 -14.24
N PHE A 233 7.50 -13.48 -14.15
CA PHE A 233 6.82 -12.89 -15.30
C PHE A 233 7.25 -11.43 -15.48
N THR A 234 7.27 -10.95 -16.71
CA THR A 234 7.60 -9.56 -17.02
C THR A 234 6.41 -8.83 -17.62
N SER A 235 6.20 -7.59 -17.21
CA SER A 235 5.27 -6.64 -17.85
C SER A 235 5.98 -5.32 -18.11
N LYS A 236 5.71 -4.72 -19.27
CA LYS A 236 6.15 -3.35 -19.55
C LYS A 236 5.19 -2.37 -18.89
N THR A 237 5.75 -1.33 -18.29
CA THR A 237 5.03 -0.18 -17.72
C THR A 237 5.55 1.09 -18.39
N ASP A 238 4.90 2.23 -18.15
CA ASP A 238 5.37 3.53 -18.63
C ASP A 238 6.72 3.92 -17.99
N GLU A 239 7.01 3.36 -16.82
CA GLU A 239 8.21 3.61 -16.01
C GLU A 239 9.35 2.59 -16.25
N GLY A 240 9.10 1.50 -16.98
CA GLY A 240 10.13 0.49 -17.29
C GLY A 240 9.61 -0.94 -17.44
N THR A 241 10.36 -1.89 -16.89
CA THR A 241 10.03 -3.32 -16.84
C THR A 241 9.78 -3.74 -15.41
N GLN A 242 8.57 -4.23 -15.15
CA GLN A 242 8.22 -4.83 -13.89
C GLN A 242 8.35 -6.35 -13.99
N VAL A 243 9.14 -6.94 -13.11
CA VAL A 243 9.36 -8.39 -13.03
C VAL A 243 8.72 -8.90 -11.75
N ARG A 244 7.85 -9.91 -11.83
CA ARG A 244 7.03 -10.33 -10.69
C ARG A 244 6.94 -11.83 -10.51
N ARG A 245 6.75 -12.24 -9.26
CA ARG A 245 6.42 -13.61 -8.89
C ARG A 245 5.49 -13.61 -7.69
N SER A 246 4.55 -14.56 -7.64
CA SER A 246 3.61 -14.64 -6.53
C SER A 246 4.31 -15.00 -5.22
N ILE A 247 3.77 -14.49 -4.12
CA ILE A 247 4.22 -14.69 -2.74
C ILE A 247 3.05 -15.08 -1.85
N SER A 248 3.30 -15.43 -0.59
CA SER A 248 2.24 -15.73 0.37
C SER A 248 1.47 -14.47 0.79
N GLY A 249 2.17 -13.33 0.89
CA GLY A 249 1.56 -12.05 1.22
C GLY A 249 1.09 -11.94 2.67
N VAL A 250 1.74 -12.65 3.60
CA VAL A 250 1.37 -12.66 5.02
C VAL A 250 2.26 -11.70 5.82
N LYS A 251 1.71 -11.10 6.87
CA LYS A 251 2.45 -10.26 7.82
C LYS A 251 3.71 -10.95 8.31
N GLY A 252 4.82 -10.22 8.31
CA GLY A 252 6.15 -10.67 8.70
C GLY A 252 6.93 -11.38 7.60
N GLN A 253 6.34 -11.62 6.43
CA GLN A 253 7.09 -12.12 5.27
C GLN A 253 8.13 -11.08 4.82
N VAL A 254 9.36 -11.52 4.57
CA VAL A 254 10.49 -10.66 4.20
C VAL A 254 10.84 -10.88 2.74
N ILE A 255 10.90 -9.80 1.96
CA ILE A 255 11.25 -9.79 0.54
C ILE A 255 12.52 -8.96 0.37
N GLU A 256 13.56 -9.56 -0.20
CA GLU A 256 14.87 -8.93 -0.36
C GLU A 256 15.34 -9.00 -1.80
N VAL A 257 16.02 -7.97 -2.28
CA VAL A 257 16.71 -7.98 -3.56
C VAL A 257 18.20 -7.79 -3.37
N TYR A 258 18.97 -8.63 -4.04
CA TYR A 258 20.42 -8.65 -4.00
C TYR A 258 20.98 -8.42 -5.41
N THR A 259 22.10 -7.72 -5.50
CA THR A 259 22.99 -7.83 -6.66
C THR A 259 23.98 -8.98 -6.41
N ALA A 260 24.27 -9.79 -7.41
CA ALA A 260 25.13 -10.97 -7.26
C ALA A 260 26.20 -11.05 -8.36
N PRO A 261 27.38 -11.63 -8.06
CA PRO A 261 28.36 -11.94 -9.08
C PRO A 261 27.92 -13.14 -9.93
N ASN A 262 28.63 -13.34 -11.05
CA ASN A 262 28.44 -14.41 -12.02
C ASN A 262 27.08 -14.36 -12.74
N SER A 263 26.86 -15.29 -13.68
CA SER A 263 25.59 -15.44 -14.38
C SER A 263 24.63 -16.38 -13.64
N PRO A 264 23.32 -16.32 -13.95
CA PRO A 264 22.34 -17.29 -13.45
C PRO A 264 22.80 -18.74 -13.65
N GLY A 265 22.49 -19.60 -12.69
CA GLY A 265 22.97 -21.00 -12.63
C GLY A 265 24.35 -21.19 -11.99
N HIS A 266 25.09 -20.10 -11.72
CA HIS A 266 26.35 -20.14 -10.97
C HIS A 266 26.19 -19.61 -9.55
N SER A 267 27.20 -19.85 -8.71
CA SER A 267 27.25 -19.39 -7.32
C SER A 267 27.00 -17.89 -7.20
N SER A 268 26.21 -17.53 -6.17
CA SER A 268 25.93 -16.16 -5.73
C SER A 268 26.71 -15.76 -4.48
N THR A 269 27.79 -16.48 -4.14
CA THR A 269 28.72 -16.08 -3.06
C THR A 269 29.23 -14.66 -3.31
N GLY A 270 29.12 -13.78 -2.32
CA GLY A 270 29.47 -12.36 -2.45
C GLY A 270 28.34 -11.47 -2.96
N LYS A 271 27.10 -11.96 -3.02
CA LYS A 271 25.92 -11.11 -3.25
C LYS A 271 25.82 -10.02 -2.19
N ARG A 272 25.32 -8.85 -2.59
CA ARG A 272 25.12 -7.68 -1.73
C ARG A 272 23.64 -7.29 -1.73
N LEU A 273 23.07 -7.12 -0.55
CA LEU A 273 21.69 -6.66 -0.39
C LEU A 273 21.56 -5.24 -0.95
N LEU A 274 20.50 -4.99 -1.72
CA LEU A 274 20.18 -3.67 -2.26
C LEU A 274 18.96 -3.08 -1.55
N GLU A 275 17.91 -3.88 -1.36
CA GLU A 275 16.66 -3.43 -0.75
C GLU A 275 15.95 -4.60 -0.06
N SER A 276 15.19 -4.30 0.99
CA SER A 276 14.39 -5.26 1.76
C SER A 276 13.06 -4.64 2.18
N ILE A 277 11.99 -5.42 2.07
CA ILE A 277 10.64 -5.09 2.55
C ILE A 277 10.20 -6.18 3.52
N THR A 278 9.74 -5.79 4.71
CA THR A 278 8.99 -6.67 5.61
C THR A 278 7.52 -6.28 5.53
N LEU A 279 6.64 -7.26 5.34
CA LEU A 279 5.20 -7.00 5.31
C LEU A 279 4.69 -6.68 6.72
N GLU A 280 4.25 -5.45 6.96
CA GLU A 280 3.69 -5.02 8.25
C GLU A 280 2.27 -5.55 8.50
N GLU A 281 1.59 -5.96 7.43
CA GLU A 281 0.25 -6.52 7.42
C GLU A 281 0.09 -7.55 6.29
N ASP A 282 -1.00 -8.34 6.36
CA ASP A 282 -1.37 -9.24 5.26
C ASP A 282 -1.76 -8.41 4.03
N LEU A 283 -1.30 -8.82 2.86
CA LEU A 283 -1.73 -8.23 1.60
C LEU A 283 -3.18 -8.61 1.34
N ALA A 284 -4.07 -7.63 1.49
CA ALA A 284 -5.51 -7.82 1.39
C ALA A 284 -5.91 -8.40 0.01
N VAL A 285 -6.54 -9.57 0.05
CA VAL A 285 -7.23 -10.17 -1.09
C VAL A 285 -8.71 -9.95 -0.88
N ASP A 286 -9.32 -9.03 -1.64
CA ASP A 286 -10.75 -8.78 -1.55
C ASP A 286 -11.53 -10.05 -1.90
N THR A 287 -12.41 -10.51 -1.00
CA THR A 287 -13.37 -11.59 -1.18
C THR A 287 -14.82 -11.15 -0.95
N SER A 288 -15.04 -9.88 -0.64
CA SER A 288 -16.31 -9.35 -0.11
C SER A 288 -17.48 -9.40 -1.10
N LEU A 289 -17.21 -9.40 -2.41
CA LEU A 289 -18.25 -9.28 -3.45
C LEU A 289 -18.86 -10.61 -3.94
N LEU A 290 -18.60 -11.76 -3.31
CA LEU A 290 -18.93 -13.07 -3.90
C LEU A 290 -19.91 -13.96 -3.12
N GLU A 291 -20.54 -13.48 -2.04
CA GLU A 291 -21.54 -14.28 -1.28
C GLU A 291 -22.72 -14.75 -2.16
N HIS A 292 -23.04 -14.04 -3.24
CA HIS A 292 -24.10 -14.38 -4.19
C HIS A 292 -23.59 -14.78 -5.59
N ALA A 293 -22.30 -15.10 -5.71
CA ALA A 293 -21.69 -15.47 -6.98
C ALA A 293 -22.28 -16.75 -7.58
N VAL A 294 -22.77 -17.65 -6.74
CA VAL A 294 -23.45 -18.90 -7.14
C VAL A 294 -24.91 -18.83 -6.73
N LYS A 295 -25.79 -18.82 -7.72
CA LYS A 295 -27.24 -18.72 -7.51
C LYS A 295 -27.87 -20.09 -7.29
N ASN A 296 -27.37 -21.12 -7.98
CA ASN A 296 -27.92 -22.47 -7.87
C ASN A 296 -26.92 -23.53 -8.34
N ILE A 297 -27.03 -24.75 -7.78
CA ILE A 297 -26.35 -25.96 -8.24
C ILE A 297 -27.41 -27.03 -8.39
N GLN A 298 -27.51 -27.63 -9.58
CA GLN A 298 -28.51 -28.66 -9.87
C GLN A 298 -27.92 -29.82 -10.67
N LEU A 299 -28.45 -31.02 -10.44
CA LEU A 299 -28.15 -32.21 -11.20
C LEU A 299 -29.41 -32.67 -11.97
N THR A 300 -29.26 -32.98 -13.25
CA THR A 300 -30.33 -33.57 -14.08
C THR A 300 -29.75 -34.74 -14.88
N GLY A 301 -30.08 -35.97 -14.49
CA GLY A 301 -29.53 -37.18 -15.10
C GLY A 301 -28.05 -37.36 -14.77
N ASN A 302 -27.14 -37.04 -15.68
CA ASN A 302 -25.69 -36.98 -15.45
C ASN A 302 -25.11 -35.59 -15.73
N ARG A 303 -25.97 -34.59 -15.86
CA ARG A 303 -25.59 -33.21 -16.14
C ARG A 303 -25.60 -32.40 -14.87
N LEU A 304 -24.45 -31.84 -14.53
CA LEU A 304 -24.32 -30.75 -13.57
C LEU A 304 -24.57 -29.43 -14.27
N ASP A 305 -25.50 -28.64 -13.76
CA ASP A 305 -25.68 -27.24 -14.12
C ASP A 305 -25.41 -26.38 -12.87
N VAL A 306 -24.58 -25.35 -13.03
CA VAL A 306 -24.31 -24.34 -12.00
C VAL A 306 -24.68 -22.98 -12.57
N ASP A 307 -25.58 -22.29 -11.87
CA ASP A 307 -26.01 -20.94 -12.23
C ASP A 307 -25.17 -19.93 -11.45
N PHE A 308 -24.40 -19.14 -12.17
CA PHE A 308 -23.60 -18.05 -11.60
C PHE A 308 -24.33 -16.73 -11.72
N ASP A 309 -24.14 -15.83 -10.76
CA ASP A 309 -24.41 -14.42 -10.96
C ASP A 309 -23.56 -13.88 -12.14
N ARG A 310 -24.17 -13.09 -13.01
CA ARG A 310 -23.52 -12.67 -14.26
C ARG A 310 -22.32 -11.76 -14.02
N ALA A 311 -22.44 -10.78 -13.12
CA ALA A 311 -21.33 -9.88 -12.81
C ALA A 311 -20.15 -10.67 -12.20
N SER A 312 -20.45 -11.63 -11.34
CA SER A 312 -19.46 -12.53 -10.74
C SER A 312 -18.77 -13.43 -11.78
N PHE A 313 -19.53 -13.95 -12.74
CA PHE A 313 -19.03 -14.79 -13.84
C PHE A 313 -18.13 -14.01 -14.83
N GLU A 314 -18.55 -12.81 -15.20
CA GLU A 314 -17.84 -11.96 -16.17
C GLU A 314 -16.66 -11.22 -15.55
N GLY A 315 -16.71 -10.97 -14.24
CA GLY A 315 -15.69 -10.29 -13.48
C GLY A 315 -14.36 -11.04 -13.35
N ASN A 316 -13.39 -10.38 -12.72
CA ASN A 316 -12.07 -10.94 -12.44
C ASN A 316 -12.10 -11.93 -11.26
N ASN A 317 -12.88 -13.00 -11.42
CA ASN A 317 -13.09 -14.02 -10.40
C ASN A 317 -12.76 -15.37 -11.01
N ARG A 318 -11.74 -16.04 -10.47
CA ARG A 318 -11.44 -17.42 -10.84
C ARG A 318 -12.21 -18.34 -9.90
N MET A 319 -13.19 -19.05 -10.44
CA MET A 319 -14.04 -19.95 -9.67
C MET A 319 -13.87 -21.39 -10.16
N PHE A 320 -13.54 -22.31 -9.26
CA PHE A 320 -13.49 -23.73 -9.53
C PHE A 320 -14.79 -24.41 -9.19
N ILE A 321 -15.23 -25.30 -10.07
CA ILE A 321 -16.23 -26.32 -9.74
C ILE A 321 -15.45 -27.59 -9.41
N ARG A 322 -15.72 -28.18 -8.25
CA ARG A 322 -15.08 -29.40 -7.78
C ARG A 322 -16.10 -30.45 -7.37
N LYS A 323 -15.68 -31.72 -7.42
CA LYS A 323 -16.40 -32.87 -6.85
C LYS A 323 -15.48 -33.56 -5.85
N ASN A 324 -15.89 -33.64 -4.59
CA ASN A 324 -15.10 -34.21 -3.49
C ASN A 324 -13.67 -33.62 -3.46
N GLY A 325 -13.53 -32.31 -3.69
CA GLY A 325 -12.24 -31.61 -3.79
C GLY A 325 -11.48 -31.80 -5.11
N ALA A 326 -11.88 -32.73 -5.99
CA ALA A 326 -11.26 -32.92 -7.30
C ALA A 326 -11.79 -31.89 -8.32
N TYR A 327 -10.90 -31.37 -9.16
CA TYR A 327 -11.23 -30.41 -10.22
C TYR A 327 -12.23 -30.98 -11.23
N VAL A 328 -13.28 -30.21 -11.56
CA VAL A 328 -14.27 -30.55 -12.60
C VAL A 328 -14.25 -29.53 -13.73
N ALA A 329 -14.29 -28.24 -13.40
CA ALA A 329 -14.30 -27.14 -14.35
C ALA A 329 -13.81 -25.84 -13.69
N GLU A 330 -13.51 -24.82 -14.48
CA GLU A 330 -13.20 -23.48 -13.97
C GLU A 330 -13.85 -22.37 -14.80
N ILE A 331 -14.14 -21.25 -14.14
CA ILE A 331 -14.60 -20.01 -14.76
C ILE A 331 -13.57 -18.92 -14.46
N TYR A 332 -13.29 -18.08 -15.46
CA TYR A 332 -12.45 -16.90 -15.28
C TYR A 332 -12.74 -15.84 -16.35
N LYS A 333 -13.02 -14.59 -15.94
CA LYS A 333 -13.25 -13.43 -16.84
C LYS A 333 -14.24 -13.75 -17.97
N GLY A 334 -15.39 -14.32 -17.61
CA GLY A 334 -16.45 -14.69 -18.55
C GLY A 334 -16.19 -15.93 -19.43
N LYS A 335 -15.05 -16.61 -19.24
CA LYS A 335 -14.67 -17.84 -19.95
C LYS A 335 -14.88 -19.06 -19.06
N VAL A 336 -15.20 -20.19 -19.68
CA VAL A 336 -15.36 -21.49 -19.03
C VAL A 336 -14.36 -22.48 -19.60
N TYR A 337 -13.73 -23.26 -18.72
CA TYR A 337 -12.82 -24.33 -19.11
C TYR A 337 -13.34 -25.67 -18.59
N TYR A 338 -13.19 -26.71 -19.41
CA TYR A 338 -13.66 -28.07 -19.18
C TYR A 338 -15.19 -28.23 -18.97
N ALA A 339 -15.97 -27.19 -19.20
CA ALA A 339 -17.44 -27.18 -19.21
C ALA A 339 -17.97 -26.29 -20.35
N SER A 340 -19.28 -26.06 -20.42
CA SER A 340 -19.89 -25.24 -21.47
C SER A 340 -20.94 -24.29 -20.92
N VAL A 341 -20.97 -23.06 -21.43
CA VAL A 341 -22.08 -22.13 -21.15
C VAL A 341 -23.29 -22.62 -21.93
N ARG A 342 -24.42 -22.84 -21.25
CA ARG A 342 -25.67 -23.23 -21.89
C ARG A 342 -26.66 -22.10 -22.05
N GLU A 343 -26.66 -21.17 -21.11
CA GLU A 343 -27.62 -20.08 -21.10
C GLU A 343 -26.97 -18.83 -20.50
N ARG A 344 -27.35 -17.67 -21.05
CA ARG A 344 -26.98 -16.34 -20.55
C ARG A 344 -28.27 -15.54 -20.40
N ALA A 345 -28.69 -15.35 -19.15
CA ALA A 345 -29.81 -14.48 -18.81
C ALA A 345 -29.29 -13.07 -18.48
N GLU A 346 -30.20 -12.17 -18.13
CA GLU A 346 -29.85 -10.79 -17.75
C GLU A 346 -28.92 -10.77 -16.53
N ASP A 347 -29.24 -11.55 -15.50
CA ASP A 347 -28.55 -11.54 -14.21
C ASP A 347 -27.75 -12.81 -13.92
N SER A 348 -27.79 -13.83 -14.81
CA SER A 348 -27.19 -15.13 -14.53
C SER A 348 -26.61 -15.83 -15.76
N VAL A 349 -25.63 -16.69 -15.52
CA VAL A 349 -24.99 -17.53 -16.54
C VAL A 349 -24.99 -18.98 -16.09
N LYS A 350 -25.64 -19.86 -16.87
CA LYS A 350 -25.69 -21.31 -16.61
C LYS A 350 -24.51 -22.00 -17.26
N VAL A 351 -23.67 -22.63 -16.43
CA VAL A 351 -22.54 -23.44 -16.85
C VAL A 351 -22.86 -24.92 -16.62
N SER A 352 -22.68 -25.74 -17.65
CA SER A 352 -23.02 -27.16 -17.62
C SER A 352 -21.83 -28.06 -17.90
N LYS A 353 -21.78 -29.19 -17.20
CA LYS A 353 -20.83 -30.27 -17.44
C LYS A 353 -21.49 -31.63 -17.22
N THR A 354 -21.27 -32.57 -18.12
CA THR A 354 -21.58 -33.97 -17.86
C THR A 354 -20.54 -34.55 -16.91
N ILE A 355 -20.98 -35.09 -15.78
CA ILE A 355 -20.16 -35.77 -14.78
C ILE A 355 -20.89 -37.00 -14.25
N ASP A 356 -20.14 -38.04 -13.90
CA ASP A 356 -20.67 -39.13 -13.10
C ASP A 356 -20.67 -38.71 -11.62
N TYR A 357 -21.70 -39.11 -10.89
CA TYR A 357 -21.86 -38.85 -9.47
C TYR A 357 -22.63 -39.97 -8.79
N LYS A 358 -22.51 -40.04 -7.46
CA LYS A 358 -23.29 -40.94 -6.59
C LYS A 358 -23.79 -40.19 -5.37
N SER A 359 -24.81 -40.74 -4.71
CA SER A 359 -25.28 -40.27 -3.41
C SER A 359 -24.10 -40.13 -2.42
N GLY A 360 -24.04 -39.00 -1.73
CA GLY A 360 -22.97 -38.59 -0.82
C GLY A 360 -21.77 -37.88 -1.49
N ASP A 361 -21.72 -37.76 -2.82
CA ASP A 361 -20.73 -36.88 -3.45
C ASP A 361 -21.04 -35.41 -3.12
N VAL A 362 -20.01 -34.59 -2.93
CA VAL A 362 -20.15 -33.14 -2.68
C VAL A 362 -19.62 -32.36 -3.87
N ILE A 363 -20.48 -31.54 -4.47
CA ILE A 363 -20.10 -30.54 -5.45
C ILE A 363 -19.82 -29.23 -4.71
N SER A 364 -18.65 -28.64 -4.91
CA SER A 364 -18.31 -27.31 -4.38
C SER A 364 -18.00 -26.35 -5.51
N VAL A 365 -18.31 -25.08 -5.26
CA VAL A 365 -17.82 -23.96 -6.06
C VAL A 365 -16.93 -23.11 -5.16
N GLU A 366 -15.70 -22.88 -5.59
CA GLU A 366 -14.65 -22.24 -4.79
C GLU A 366 -14.05 -21.07 -5.55
N LEU A 367 -13.92 -19.92 -4.89
CA LEU A 367 -13.08 -18.83 -5.35
C LEU A 367 -11.61 -19.23 -5.18
N SER A 368 -10.80 -18.93 -6.20
CA SER A 368 -9.38 -19.19 -6.19
C SER A 368 -8.57 -18.01 -6.71
N SER A 369 -7.30 -17.96 -6.32
CA SER A 369 -6.32 -16.99 -6.79
C SER A 369 -5.74 -17.35 -8.18
N GLY A 370 -5.08 -16.37 -8.78
CA GLY A 370 -4.26 -16.55 -9.98
C GLY A 370 -5.06 -16.72 -11.27
N THR A 371 -4.44 -17.33 -12.28
CA THR A 371 -4.99 -17.43 -13.64
C THR A 371 -5.08 -18.87 -14.14
N PRO A 372 -6.03 -19.19 -15.03
CA PRO A 372 -6.14 -20.52 -15.65
C PRO A 372 -4.80 -21.03 -16.20
N GLY A 373 -4.45 -22.28 -15.88
CA GLY A 373 -3.17 -22.89 -16.24
C GLY A 373 -1.98 -22.55 -15.32
N GLY A 374 -2.13 -21.57 -14.41
CA GLY A 374 -1.14 -21.24 -13.38
C GLY A 374 -1.40 -21.91 -12.03
N SER A 375 -0.56 -21.58 -11.04
CA SER A 375 -0.78 -21.93 -9.64
C SER A 375 -2.11 -21.35 -9.12
N SER A 376 -2.66 -21.97 -8.08
CA SER A 376 -3.93 -21.55 -7.50
C SER A 376 -4.00 -21.92 -6.03
N ASN A 377 -4.57 -21.03 -5.22
CA ASN A 377 -4.92 -21.27 -3.83
C ASN A 377 -6.43 -21.12 -3.67
N SER A 378 -7.07 -22.03 -2.93
CA SER A 378 -8.48 -21.88 -2.58
C SER A 378 -8.62 -20.73 -1.58
N LEU A 379 -9.41 -19.73 -1.91
CA LEU A 379 -9.61 -18.53 -1.08
C LEU A 379 -10.90 -18.64 -0.27
N GLN A 380 -11.98 -19.10 -0.90
CA GLN A 380 -13.30 -19.16 -0.27
C GLN A 380 -14.17 -20.23 -0.92
N VAL A 381 -14.90 -21.00 -0.12
CA VAL A 381 -15.99 -21.84 -0.64
C VAL A 381 -17.23 -20.96 -0.80
N LEU A 382 -17.72 -20.83 -2.03
CA LEU A 382 -18.86 -19.98 -2.39
C LEU A 382 -20.19 -20.73 -2.25
N ALA A 383 -20.22 -22.01 -2.62
CA ALA A 383 -21.40 -22.85 -2.50
C ALA A 383 -21.01 -24.33 -2.41
N THR A 384 -21.88 -25.13 -1.79
CA THR A 384 -21.79 -26.59 -1.76
C THR A 384 -23.15 -27.22 -2.04
N PHE A 385 -23.13 -28.41 -2.63
CA PHE A 385 -24.30 -29.23 -2.91
C PHE A 385 -23.92 -30.70 -2.68
N GLU A 386 -24.58 -31.35 -1.73
CA GLU A 386 -24.45 -32.78 -1.49
C GLU A 386 -25.46 -33.53 -2.37
N VAL A 387 -24.99 -34.54 -3.10
CA VAL A 387 -25.82 -35.38 -3.94
C VAL A 387 -26.62 -36.33 -3.07
N GLU A 388 -27.95 -36.26 -3.19
CA GLU A 388 -28.87 -37.18 -2.49
C GLU A 388 -28.92 -38.58 -3.10
#